data_AF-A0A943EM39-F1
#
_entry.id   AF-A0A943EM39-F1
#
_cell.length_a   1.000
_cell.length_b   1.000
_cell.length_c   1.000
_cell.angle_alpha   90.00
_cell.angle_beta   90.00
_cell.angle_gamma   90.00
#
_symmetry.space_group_name_H-M   'P 1'
#
loop_
_entity.id
_entity.type
_entity.pdbx_description
1 polymer ?
#
loop_
_entity_poly.entity_id
_entity_poly.type
_entity_poly.pdbx_seq_one_letter_code
_entity_poly.pdbx_strand_id
1 'polypeptide(L)'
;MKKLVIKKGIYKYQLQIDKIKYCLGFNFVEKYQFKSMLFEYFYNSKLSEYSKENIGEVCLEINENKIKNRDVSFYYVDHNYSIDIDLKLNNKSLISAYLEMLLLDEQYIDTINSINILFEAFASELDDNLITSKFITYTPKQF
;
A
#
# COMPACT_ATOMS: atom_id res chain seq x y z
N MET A 1 20.81 -9.00 9.16
CA MET A 1 19.85 -9.28 10.25
C MET A 1 19.51 -8.01 11.01
N LYS A 2 18.23 -7.64 11.02
CA LYS A 2 17.68 -6.51 11.77
C LYS A 2 16.88 -7.02 12.96
N LYS A 3 16.91 -6.28 14.07
CA LYS A 3 16.17 -6.61 15.29
C LYS A 3 14.83 -5.85 15.31
N LEU A 4 13.72 -6.56 15.12
CA LEU A 4 12.37 -6.03 15.29
C LEU A 4 11.94 -6.17 16.75
N VAL A 5 11.41 -5.10 17.33
CA VAL A 5 10.81 -5.10 18.66
C VAL A 5 9.42 -4.48 18.57
N ILE A 6 8.42 -5.18 19.12
CA ILE A 6 7.04 -4.70 19.24
C ILE A 6 6.68 -4.69 20.71
N LYS A 7 6.18 -3.55 21.20
CA LYS A 7 5.86 -3.35 22.62
C LYS A 7 4.46 -2.75 22.76
N LYS A 8 3.69 -3.24 23.74
CA LYS A 8 2.42 -2.64 24.18
C LYS A 8 2.16 -3.04 25.63
N GLY A 9 2.16 -2.08 26.55
CA GLY A 9 1.99 -2.34 27.98
C GLY A 9 3.00 -3.38 28.49
N ILE A 10 2.49 -4.50 29.04
CA ILE A 10 3.29 -5.63 29.54
C ILE A 10 3.85 -6.53 28.44
N TYR A 11 3.29 -6.46 27.23
CA TYR A 11 3.67 -7.34 26.13
C TYR A 11 4.86 -6.77 25.38
N LYS A 12 5.87 -7.62 25.17
CA LYS A 12 7.07 -7.28 24.42
C LYS A 12 7.50 -8.49 23.59
N TYR A 13 7.54 -8.32 22.28
CA TYR A 13 8.02 -9.31 21.33
C TYR A 13 9.31 -8.82 20.70
N GLN A 14 10.34 -9.67 20.69
CA GLN A 14 11.63 -9.38 20.09
C GLN A 14 11.98 -10.47 19.08
N LEU A 15 12.22 -10.07 17.83
CA LEU A 15 12.46 -10.95 16.71
C LEU A 15 13.69 -10.48 15.93
N GLN A 16 14.57 -11.42 15.60
CA GLN A 16 15.61 -11.17 14.60
C GLN A 16 15.04 -11.53 13.23
N ILE A 17 14.99 -10.54 12.33
CA ILE A 17 14.39 -10.62 11.00
C ILE A 17 15.47 -10.30 9.96
N ASP A 18 15.46 -11.06 8.87
CA ASP A 18 16.27 -10.78 7.69
C ASP A 18 15.33 -10.64 6.48
N LYS A 19 15.38 -11.55 5.49
CA LYS A 19 14.40 -11.57 4.39
C LYS A 19 13.08 -12.27 4.77
N ILE A 20 13.16 -13.41 5.45
CA ILE A 20 12.01 -14.25 5.81
C ILE A 20 12.15 -14.67 7.27
N LYS A 21 11.04 -14.65 8.02
CA LYS A 21 10.98 -15.15 9.39
C LYS A 21 9.75 -16.02 9.59
N TYR A 22 9.96 -17.24 10.07
CA TYR A 22 8.88 -18.14 10.46
C TYR A 22 8.61 -18.03 11.97
N CYS A 23 7.35 -17.81 12.34
CA CYS A 23 6.89 -17.75 13.73
C CYS A 23 6.08 -19.02 14.04
N LEU A 24 6.78 -20.07 14.50
CA LEU A 24 6.19 -21.37 14.83
C LEU A 24 5.93 -21.48 16.34
N GLY A 25 4.97 -22.33 16.72
CA GLY A 25 4.63 -22.56 18.13
C GLY A 25 3.16 -22.96 18.33
N PHE A 26 2.82 -23.48 19.50
CA PHE A 26 1.45 -23.91 19.83
C PHE A 26 0.67 -22.89 20.65
N ASN A 27 1.29 -21.77 21.03
CA ASN A 27 0.62 -20.69 21.74
C ASN A 27 -0.19 -19.80 20.77
N PHE A 28 -1.44 -20.20 20.50
CA PHE A 28 -2.32 -19.46 19.59
C PHE A 28 -2.71 -18.08 20.12
N VAL A 29 -2.84 -17.93 21.44
CA VAL A 29 -3.18 -16.66 22.09
C VAL A 29 -2.07 -15.63 21.85
N GLU A 30 -0.82 -16.02 22.06
CA GLU A 30 0.33 -15.15 21.86
C GLU A 30 0.53 -14.78 20.38
N LYS A 31 0.33 -15.74 19.46
CA LYS A 31 0.33 -15.45 18.02
C LYS A 31 -0.74 -14.45 17.62
N TYR A 32 -1.94 -14.59 18.17
CA TYR A 32 -3.03 -13.67 17.92
C TYR A 32 -2.69 -12.28 18.46
N GLN A 33 -2.20 -12.17 19.70
CA GLN A 33 -1.77 -10.90 20.30
C GLN A 33 -0.69 -10.20 19.47
N PHE A 34 0.33 -10.95 19.04
CA PHE A 34 1.40 -10.43 18.18
C PHE A 34 0.83 -9.87 16.86
N LYS A 35 -0.04 -10.64 16.20
CA LYS A 35 -0.73 -10.20 14.97
C LYS A 35 -1.57 -8.95 15.23
N SER A 36 -2.38 -8.92 16.28
CA SER A 36 -3.23 -7.78 16.62
C SER A 36 -2.42 -6.50 16.83
N MET A 37 -1.26 -6.58 17.50
CA MET A 37 -0.40 -5.41 17.70
C MET A 37 0.17 -4.86 16.38
N LEU A 38 0.56 -5.74 15.45
CA LEU A 38 0.99 -5.31 14.11
C LEU A 38 -0.14 -4.57 13.38
N PHE A 39 -1.34 -5.13 13.39
CA PHE A 39 -2.49 -4.52 12.71
C PHE A 39 -2.89 -3.19 13.33
N GLU A 40 -2.90 -3.10 14.66
CA GLU A 40 -3.21 -1.87 15.38
C GLU A 40 -2.23 -0.75 15.02
N TYR A 41 -0.93 -1.07 14.93
CA TYR A 41 0.10 -0.12 14.59
C TYR A 41 0.01 0.37 13.14
N PHE A 42 -0.16 -0.53 12.17
CA PHE A 42 -0.13 -0.16 10.74
C PHE A 42 -1.47 0.36 10.23
N TYR A 43 -2.60 -0.19 10.66
CA TYR A 43 -3.92 0.24 10.18
C TYR A 43 -4.54 1.38 10.99
N ASN A 44 -3.79 1.97 11.93
CA ASN A 44 -4.21 3.16 12.70
C ASN A 44 -5.64 3.01 13.25
N SER A 45 -5.96 1.84 13.82
CA SER A 45 -7.26 1.66 14.46
C SER A 45 -7.38 2.71 15.55
N LYS A 46 -8.37 3.62 15.43
CA LYS A 46 -8.61 4.68 16.41
C LYS A 46 -8.66 4.07 17.81
N LEU A 47 -7.60 4.25 18.58
CA LEU A 47 -7.58 3.86 19.97
C LEU A 47 -8.57 4.75 20.71
N SER A 48 -9.47 4.14 21.48
CA SER A 48 -10.29 4.88 22.42
C SER A 48 -9.39 5.61 23.42
N GLU A 49 -9.83 6.77 23.92
CA GLU A 49 -9.09 7.52 24.95
C GLU A 49 -8.77 6.64 26.16
N TYR A 50 -9.73 5.79 26.58
CA TYR A 50 -9.53 4.79 27.61
C TYR A 50 -8.36 3.83 27.33
N SER A 51 -8.22 3.37 26.08
CA SER A 51 -7.14 2.45 25.71
C SER A 51 -5.78 3.12 25.72
N LYS A 52 -5.71 4.39 25.30
CA LYS A 52 -4.47 5.18 25.34
C LYS A 52 -3.99 5.42 26.76
N GLU A 53 -4.91 5.72 27.68
CA GLU A 53 -4.58 6.01 29.07
C GLU A 53 -4.22 4.76 29.88
N ASN A 54 -4.90 3.64 29.65
CA ASN A 54 -4.76 2.46 30.52
C ASN A 54 -3.86 1.35 29.96
N ILE A 55 -3.76 1.22 28.63
CA ILE A 55 -3.06 0.10 27.97
C ILE A 55 -1.84 0.60 27.17
N GLY A 56 -1.88 1.87 26.76
CA GLY A 56 -0.85 2.50 25.95
C GLY A 56 -0.94 2.14 24.47
N GLU A 57 -0.14 2.84 23.66
CA GLU A 57 -0.06 2.65 22.21
C GLU A 57 0.99 1.59 21.84
N VAL A 58 0.78 0.90 20.71
CA VAL A 58 1.79 -0.01 20.17
C VAL A 58 3.00 0.78 19.71
N CYS A 59 4.19 0.34 20.10
CA CYS A 59 5.46 0.87 19.62
C CYS A 59 6.22 -0.20 18.84
N LEU A 60 6.69 0.16 17.64
CA LEU A 60 7.45 -0.70 16.75
C LEU A 60 8.84 -0.10 16.50
N GLU A 61 9.88 -0.90 16.76
CA GLU A 61 11.29 -0.50 16.64
C GLU A 61 12.05 -1.49 15.76
N ILE A 62 12.90 -0.99 14.85
CA ILE A 62 13.88 -1.80 14.12
C ILE A 62 15.28 -1.27 14.41
N ASN A 63 16.17 -2.16 14.89
CA ASN A 63 17.53 -1.80 15.30
C ASN A 63 17.53 -0.60 16.28
N GLU A 64 16.61 -0.62 17.24
CA GLU A 64 16.45 0.43 18.28
C GLU A 64 15.90 1.77 17.77
N ASN A 65 15.73 1.93 16.46
CA ASN A 65 15.06 3.07 15.87
C ASN A 65 13.55 2.84 15.84
N LYS A 66 12.79 3.78 16.40
CA LYS A 66 11.33 3.79 16.27
C LYS A 66 10.96 3.97 14.81
N ILE A 67 10.13 3.07 14.32
CA ILE A 67 9.53 3.19 13.00
C ILE A 67 8.40 4.20 13.09
N LYS A 68 8.19 4.95 12.02
CA LYS A 68 6.94 5.68 11.79
C LYS A 68 6.15 4.92 10.75
N ASN A 69 4.82 4.89 10.88
CA ASN A 69 3.94 4.18 9.95
C ASN A 69 4.15 4.62 8.47
N ARG A 70 4.57 5.88 8.23
CA ARG A 70 4.87 6.41 6.89
C ARG A 70 6.10 5.80 6.22
N ASP A 71 7.03 5.25 7.00
CA ASP A 71 8.33 4.80 6.50
C ASP A 71 8.30 3.32 6.06
N VAL A 72 7.17 2.63 6.26
CA VAL A 72 7.03 1.19 6.01
C VAL A 72 5.68 0.88 5.39
N SER A 73 5.71 0.24 4.23
CA SER A 73 4.52 -0.37 3.64
C SER A 73 4.26 -1.73 4.29
N PHE A 74 3.07 -1.89 4.89
CA PHE A 74 2.65 -3.15 5.52
C PHE A 74 1.58 -3.84 4.66
N TYR A 75 1.87 -5.08 4.27
CA TYR A 75 0.97 -5.93 3.51
C TYR A 75 0.69 -7.21 4.29
N TYR A 76 -0.58 -7.62 4.30
CA TYR A 76 -1.02 -8.84 4.97
C TYR A 76 -1.77 -9.74 3.98
N VAL A 77 -1.32 -10.98 3.90
CA VAL A 77 -1.94 -12.03 3.09
C VAL A 77 -2.45 -13.11 4.04
N ASP A 78 -3.75 -13.40 3.96
CA ASP A 78 -4.37 -14.50 4.70
C ASP A 78 -4.77 -15.66 3.82
N HIS A 79 -5.36 -16.68 4.45
CA HIS A 79 -5.84 -17.89 3.79
C HIS A 79 -7.04 -17.65 2.85
N ASN A 80 -7.72 -16.51 2.95
CA ASN A 80 -8.83 -16.12 2.09
C ASN A 80 -8.37 -15.23 0.93
N TYR A 81 -7.06 -14.99 0.80
CA TYR A 81 -6.52 -14.27 -0.34
C TYR A 81 -6.88 -14.98 -1.64
N SER A 82 -7.43 -14.23 -2.59
CA SER A 82 -7.82 -14.71 -3.91
C SER A 82 -7.19 -13.81 -4.97
N ILE A 83 -6.44 -14.43 -5.88
CA ILE A 83 -5.81 -13.75 -7.01
C ILE A 83 -6.87 -13.11 -7.92
N ASP A 84 -8.01 -13.77 -8.13
CA ASP A 84 -9.10 -13.25 -8.97
C ASP A 84 -9.71 -11.96 -8.40
N ILE A 85 -9.76 -11.85 -7.06
CA ILE A 85 -10.19 -10.63 -6.38
C ILE A 85 -9.08 -9.57 -6.45
N ASP A 86 -7.82 -9.97 -6.25
CA ASP A 86 -6.67 -9.07 -6.24
C ASP A 86 -6.43 -8.40 -7.59
N LEU A 87 -6.67 -9.13 -8.69
CA LEU A 87 -6.59 -8.64 -10.07
C LEU A 87 -7.62 -7.55 -10.40
N LYS A 88 -8.63 -7.32 -9.54
CA LYS A 88 -9.54 -6.18 -9.67
C LYS A 88 -8.90 -4.85 -9.24
N LEU A 89 -7.67 -4.87 -8.73
CA LEU A 89 -6.87 -3.70 -8.38
C LEU A 89 -7.56 -2.74 -7.40
N ASN A 90 -8.28 -3.29 -6.42
CA ASN A 90 -8.86 -2.49 -5.34
C ASN A 90 -7.75 -1.91 -4.43
N ASN A 91 -8.06 -0.93 -3.58
CA ASN A 91 -7.09 -0.28 -2.67
C ASN A 91 -6.36 -1.21 -1.68
N LYS A 92 -6.80 -2.46 -1.53
CA LYS A 92 -6.15 -3.48 -0.69
C LYS A 92 -5.35 -4.49 -1.53
N SER A 93 -5.27 -4.29 -2.84
CA SER A 93 -4.69 -5.23 -3.78
C SER A 93 -3.18 -5.25 -3.65
N LEU A 94 -2.61 -6.45 -3.50
CA LEU A 94 -1.17 -6.62 -3.46
C LEU A 94 -0.56 -6.36 -4.84
N ILE A 95 -1.23 -6.80 -5.91
CA ILE A 95 -0.83 -6.54 -7.29
C ILE A 95 -0.86 -5.03 -7.57
N SER A 96 -1.90 -4.31 -7.15
CA SER A 96 -1.95 -2.85 -7.33
C SER A 96 -0.77 -2.16 -6.65
N ALA A 97 -0.49 -2.51 -5.40
CA ALA A 97 0.64 -1.94 -4.66
C ALA A 97 2.00 -2.26 -5.32
N TYR A 98 2.14 -3.46 -5.88
CA TYR A 98 3.32 -3.83 -6.65
C TYR A 98 3.47 -3.00 -7.93
N LEU A 99 2.37 -2.82 -8.69
CA LEU A 99 2.38 -2.00 -9.90
C LEU A 99 2.69 -0.54 -9.61
N GLU A 100 2.13 0.03 -8.54
CA GLU A 100 2.46 1.38 -8.07
C GLU A 100 3.95 1.51 -7.76
N MET A 101 4.52 0.56 -7.01
CA MET A 101 5.96 0.55 -6.72
C MET A 101 6.80 0.42 -7.99
N LEU A 102 6.36 -0.38 -8.96
CA LEU A 102 7.04 -0.56 -10.23
C LEU A 102 7.01 0.72 -11.07
N LEU A 103 5.88 1.44 -11.11
CA LEU A 103 5.75 2.71 -11.85
C LEU A 103 6.54 3.87 -11.23
N LEU A 104 6.89 3.78 -9.95
CA LEU A 104 7.76 4.75 -9.26
C LEU A 104 9.26 4.53 -9.55
N ASP A 105 9.62 3.44 -10.24
CA ASP A 105 11.00 3.18 -10.63
C ASP A 105 11.46 4.22 -11.66
N GLU A 106 12.69 4.73 -11.47
CA GLU A 106 13.29 5.76 -12.31
C GLU A 106 13.28 5.38 -13.79
N GLN A 107 13.38 4.09 -14.10
CA GLN A 107 13.36 3.60 -15.48
C GLN A 107 12.06 3.91 -16.25
N TYR A 108 10.93 4.12 -15.56
CA TYR A 108 9.64 4.40 -16.20
C TYR A 108 9.27 5.89 -16.22
N ILE A 109 10.00 6.74 -15.50
CA ILE A 109 9.67 8.18 -15.35
C ILE A 109 9.60 8.87 -16.71
N ASP A 110 10.57 8.66 -17.60
CA ASP A 110 10.60 9.30 -18.92
C ASP A 110 9.41 8.88 -19.80
N THR A 111 9.01 7.62 -19.69
CA THR A 111 7.84 7.09 -20.43
C THR A 111 6.55 7.74 -19.90
N ILE A 112 6.40 7.82 -18.58
CA ILE A 112 5.25 8.47 -17.94
C ILE A 112 5.18 9.95 -18.32
N ASN A 113 6.31 10.65 -18.31
CA ASN A 113 6.38 12.05 -18.72
C ASN A 113 6.00 12.24 -20.19
N SER A 114 6.47 11.35 -21.06
CA SER A 114 6.11 11.38 -22.48
C SER A 114 4.60 11.19 -22.69
N ILE A 115 3.99 10.26 -21.95
CA ILE A 115 2.53 10.04 -21.96
C ILE A 115 1.80 11.31 -21.51
N ASN A 116 2.24 11.95 -20.43
CA ASN A 116 1.62 13.19 -19.94
C ASN A 116 1.68 14.31 -20.97
N ILE A 117 2.83 14.50 -21.63
CA ILE A 117 2.99 15.49 -22.71
C ILE A 117 2.03 15.21 -23.87
N LEU A 118 1.90 13.94 -24.28
CA LEU A 118 0.98 13.55 -25.35
C LEU A 118 -0.49 13.79 -24.95
N PHE A 119 -0.84 13.51 -23.70
CA PHE A 119 -2.18 13.80 -23.18
C PHE A 119 -2.49 15.31 -23.15
N GLU A 120 -1.53 16.14 -22.73
CA GLU A 120 -1.69 17.60 -22.75
C GLU A 120 -1.85 18.13 -24.18
N ALA A 121 -1.04 17.65 -25.12
CA ALA A 121 -1.15 18.02 -26.53
C ALA A 121 -2.53 17.64 -27.11
N PHE A 122 -3.00 16.43 -26.82
CA PHE A 122 -4.32 15.96 -27.24
C PHE A 122 -5.45 16.79 -26.63
N ALA A 123 -5.36 17.13 -25.34
CA ALA A 123 -6.34 17.99 -24.67
C ALA A 123 -6.37 19.39 -25.29
N SER A 124 -5.21 19.98 -25.58
CA SER A 124 -5.10 21.29 -26.24
C SER A 124 -5.76 21.28 -27.62
N GLU A 125 -5.54 20.22 -28.42
CA GLU A 125 -6.19 20.09 -29.73
C GLU A 125 -7.73 19.98 -29.62
N LEU A 126 -8.25 19.32 -28.58
CA LEU A 126 -9.70 19.26 -28.36
C LEU A 126 -10.28 20.62 -27.95
N ASP A 127 -9.59 21.35 -27.09
CA ASP A 127 -10.00 22.69 -26.63
C ASP A 127 -9.94 23.72 -27.78
N ASP A 128 -8.92 23.65 -28.65
CA ASP A 128 -8.84 24.49 -29.85
C ASP A 128 -9.94 24.15 -30.88
N ASN A 129 -10.37 22.88 -30.95
CA ASN A 129 -11.48 22.44 -31.82
C ASN A 129 -12.88 22.77 -31.27
N LEU A 130 -13.04 23.04 -29.97
CA LEU A 130 -14.31 23.51 -29.39
C LEU A 130 -14.70 24.91 -29.91
N ILE A 131 -13.73 25.72 -30.34
CA ILE A 131 -13.97 27.04 -30.95
C ILE A 131 -14.34 26.92 -32.46
N THR A 132 -14.17 25.75 -33.07
CA THR A 132 -14.58 25.50 -34.47
C THR A 132 -15.57 24.33 -34.57
N SER A 133 -16.73 24.48 -33.94
CA SER A 133 -17.88 23.60 -34.20
C SER A 133 -18.40 23.76 -35.65
N LYS A 134 -17.67 23.20 -36.61
CA LYS A 134 -18.23 22.71 -37.87
C LYS A 134 -17.98 21.21 -37.87
N PHE A 135 -18.93 20.46 -37.34
CA PHE A 135 -18.99 19.02 -37.50
C PHE A 135 -18.86 18.68 -38.98
N ILE A 136 -17.72 18.14 -39.40
CA ILE A 136 -17.60 17.44 -40.67
C ILE A 136 -18.07 16.02 -40.37
N THR A 137 -19.32 15.73 -40.71
CA THR A 137 -19.83 14.36 -40.72
C THR A 137 -19.02 13.56 -41.73
N TYR A 138 -18.18 12.65 -41.24
CA TYR A 138 -17.50 11.68 -42.10
C TYR A 138 -18.54 10.68 -42.61
N THR A 139 -18.98 10.82 -43.85
CA THR A 139 -19.77 9.80 -44.53
C THR A 139 -18.83 8.72 -45.08
N PRO A 140 -19.05 7.43 -44.76
CA PRO A 140 -18.22 6.37 -45.31
C PRO A 140 -18.44 6.27 -46.82
N LYS A 141 -17.36 6.10 -47.59
CA LYS A 141 -17.45 5.77 -49.02
C LYS A 141 -18.16 4.43 -49.16
N GLN A 142 -19.33 4.45 -49.78
CA GLN A 142 -20.01 3.25 -50.24
C GLN A 142 -19.22 2.69 -51.44
N PHE A 143 -18.82 1.43 -51.33
CA PHE A 143 -18.35 0.63 -52.46
C PHE A 143 -19.53 0.04 -53.20
#